data_AF-A0AA88T8J6-F1
#
_entry.id   AF-A0AA88T8J6-F1
#
_cell.length_a   1.000
_cell.length_b   1.000
_cell.length_c   1.000
_cell.angle_alpha   90.00
_cell.angle_beta   90.00
_cell.angle_gamma   90.00
#
_symmetry.space_group_name_H-M   'P 1'
#
loop_
_entity.id
_entity.type
_entity.pdbx_description
1 polymer ?
#
loop_
_entity_poly.entity_id
_entity_poly.type
_entity_poly.pdbx_seq_one_letter_code
_entity_poly.pdbx_strand_id
1 'polypeptide(L)'
;MKVLCVVLSLCTLLAFSQAHPVNGTYPGGKCDDVRQQCNATLIGAFCPQCDSKGNFLPKQCSGSTGYCWCVDIFSGKEKENTRTPPGTKLNCGGKKRCPDGWTNHGDKCFIFIDTPKRWTDAEVYCRFDGANLASIHSDEENYFITSLTRGDTHDFPQSWLGGFDAIQPGFWLWSDGSEFSYENWHENEPYDDDDDDEEKDEGDEKDDDDEDEDDHDNSDEKHHDDDKDDRNKKDKKNCLRINYEHGLKWFYAPCVDTLPFVCAKKADDDD
;
A
#
# COMPACT_ATOMS: atom_id res chain seq x y z
N MET A 1 -54.55 13.31 79.86
CA MET A 1 -54.32 14.23 78.73
C MET A 1 -52.86 14.62 78.70
N LYS A 2 -52.21 14.42 77.55
CA LYS A 2 -50.96 15.02 77.05
C LYS A 2 -49.66 14.68 77.79
N VAL A 3 -49.01 13.61 77.33
CA VAL A 3 -47.57 13.37 77.53
C VAL A 3 -46.81 14.13 76.43
N LEU A 4 -45.82 14.90 76.85
CA LEU A 4 -44.94 15.74 76.04
C LEU A 4 -43.85 14.94 75.30
N CYS A 5 -43.39 15.55 74.22
CA CYS A 5 -42.42 15.11 73.20
C CYS A 5 -40.97 14.89 73.68
N VAL A 6 -40.16 14.47 72.69
CA VAL A 6 -38.68 14.52 72.54
C VAL A 6 -37.95 13.33 73.21
N VAL A 7 -37.11 12.52 72.57
CA VAL A 7 -36.11 12.72 71.51
C VAL A 7 -35.83 11.37 70.83
N LEU A 8 -35.93 11.25 69.50
CA LEU A 8 -35.22 10.21 68.74
C LEU A 8 -34.80 10.80 67.39
N SER A 9 -33.65 11.47 67.40
CA SER A 9 -32.92 11.84 66.18
C SER A 9 -32.23 10.59 65.64
N LEU A 10 -32.92 9.85 64.78
CA LEU A 10 -32.29 8.83 63.93
C LEU A 10 -31.66 9.53 62.73
N CYS A 11 -30.33 9.67 62.81
CA CYS A 11 -29.47 10.11 61.74
C CYS A 11 -29.44 9.03 60.65
N THR A 12 -30.33 9.13 59.65
CA THR A 12 -30.16 8.39 58.40
C THR A 12 -29.29 9.22 57.46
N LEU A 13 -27.99 8.94 57.49
CA LEU A 13 -27.05 9.33 56.44
C LEU A 13 -27.42 8.59 55.14
N LEU A 14 -28.43 9.08 54.44
CA LEU A 14 -28.49 8.85 53.00
C LEU A 14 -27.54 9.85 52.37
N ALA A 15 -26.30 9.41 52.14
CA ALA A 15 -25.43 10.03 51.16
C ALA A 15 -26.10 9.85 49.79
N PHE A 16 -27.02 10.75 49.46
CA PHE A 16 -27.39 10.98 48.07
C PHE A 16 -26.17 11.56 47.39
N SER A 17 -25.36 10.66 46.82
CA SER A 17 -24.54 10.99 45.66
C SER A 17 -25.48 11.64 44.66
N GLN A 18 -25.46 12.98 44.58
CA GLN A 18 -26.08 13.67 43.46
C GLN A 18 -25.23 13.33 42.23
N ALA A 19 -25.57 12.21 41.59
CA ALA A 19 -25.25 12.01 40.20
C ALA A 19 -26.06 13.06 39.45
N HIS A 20 -25.41 14.14 39.03
CA HIS A 20 -26.00 15.05 38.08
C HIS A 20 -26.34 14.26 36.81
N PRO A 21 -27.54 14.43 36.23
CA PRO A 21 -27.85 13.81 34.95
C PRO A 21 -26.93 14.44 33.90
N VAL A 22 -26.01 13.64 33.35
CA VAL A 22 -25.26 14.00 32.14
C VAL A 22 -26.25 14.00 30.99
N ASN A 23 -26.91 15.14 30.81
CA ASN A 23 -27.68 15.44 29.62
C ASN A 23 -26.73 16.10 28.62
N GLY A 24 -26.17 15.30 27.73
CA GLY A 24 -25.19 15.77 26.77
C GLY A 24 -24.84 14.67 25.77
N THR A 25 -25.61 14.61 24.70
CA THR A 25 -25.22 13.96 23.44
C THR A 25 -23.93 14.58 22.92
N TYR A 26 -22.78 14.00 23.27
CA TYR A 26 -21.53 14.14 22.54
C TYR A 26 -20.88 12.75 22.54
N PRO A 27 -20.62 12.14 21.38
CA PRO A 27 -19.87 10.90 21.31
C PRO A 27 -18.38 11.24 21.47
N GLY A 28 -17.98 11.71 22.65
CA GLY A 28 -16.59 11.94 22.99
C GLY A 28 -15.89 10.61 23.17
N GLY A 29 -14.76 10.40 22.49
CA GLY A 29 -13.95 9.20 22.66
C GLY A 29 -13.26 9.13 24.02
N LYS A 30 -12.60 7.98 24.30
CA LYS A 30 -11.95 7.66 25.59
C LYS A 30 -10.99 8.74 26.11
N CYS A 31 -10.33 9.49 25.23
CA CYS A 31 -9.44 10.56 25.66
C CYS A 31 -10.22 11.73 26.28
N ASP A 32 -11.35 12.11 25.68
CA ASP A 32 -12.17 13.21 26.21
C ASP A 32 -12.73 12.88 27.59
N ASP A 33 -13.12 11.63 27.83
CA ASP A 33 -13.56 11.18 29.15
C ASP A 33 -12.45 11.36 30.20
N VAL A 34 -11.22 10.94 29.88
CA VAL A 34 -10.05 11.11 30.78
C VAL A 34 -9.70 12.59 30.94
N ARG A 35 -9.83 13.39 29.89
CA ARG A 35 -9.52 14.83 29.90
C ARG A 35 -10.50 15.61 30.76
N GLN A 36 -11.80 15.29 30.73
CA GLN A 36 -12.83 15.93 31.56
C GLN A 36 -12.63 15.68 33.06
N GLN A 37 -12.03 14.54 33.41
CA GLN A 37 -11.68 14.19 34.78
C GLN A 37 -10.33 14.78 35.21
N CYS A 38 -9.59 15.42 34.30
CA CYS A 38 -8.32 16.06 34.63
C CYS A 38 -8.54 17.40 35.35
N ASN A 39 -7.94 17.54 36.54
CA ASN A 39 -7.86 18.82 37.21
C ASN A 39 -6.58 19.55 36.81
N ALA A 40 -6.64 20.35 35.75
CA ALA A 40 -5.53 21.15 35.25
C ALA A 40 -4.98 22.18 36.27
N THR A 41 -5.70 22.43 37.37
CA THR A 41 -5.31 23.37 38.43
C THR A 41 -4.31 22.75 39.42
N LEU A 42 -4.18 21.42 39.44
CA LEU A 42 -3.23 20.73 40.31
C LEU A 42 -1.82 20.79 39.70
N ILE A 43 -0.88 21.43 40.40
CA ILE A 43 0.52 21.52 39.95
C ILE A 43 1.09 20.12 39.78
N GLY A 44 1.59 19.83 38.58
CA GLY A 44 2.18 18.53 38.22
C GLY A 44 1.20 17.52 37.61
N ALA A 45 -0.10 17.80 37.57
CA ALA A 45 -1.07 16.93 36.90
C ALA A 45 -0.86 16.91 35.38
N PHE A 46 -0.94 15.73 34.79
CA PHE A 46 -0.96 15.54 33.35
C PHE A 46 -2.40 15.48 32.85
N CYS A 47 -2.75 16.39 31.94
CA CYS A 47 -3.99 16.30 31.17
C CYS A 47 -3.68 15.81 29.76
N PRO A 48 -4.39 14.77 29.26
CA PRO A 48 -4.14 14.25 27.93
C PRO A 48 -4.57 15.24 26.85
N GLN A 49 -3.86 15.22 25.74
CA GLN A 49 -4.23 15.92 24.52
C GLN A 49 -5.06 15.01 23.62
N CYS A 50 -6.24 15.47 23.20
CA CYS A 50 -7.20 14.70 22.42
C CYS A 50 -7.43 15.30 21.03
N ASP A 51 -7.76 14.47 20.04
CA ASP A 51 -8.21 14.90 18.71
C ASP A 51 -9.70 15.30 18.70
N SER A 52 -10.20 15.82 17.57
CA SER A 52 -11.59 16.24 17.42
C SER A 52 -12.62 15.11 17.50
N LYS A 53 -12.18 13.86 17.45
CA LYS A 53 -13.01 12.65 17.58
C LYS A 53 -12.92 12.05 19.00
N GLY A 54 -12.18 12.70 19.91
CA GLY A 54 -11.97 12.26 21.29
C GLY A 54 -11.02 11.08 21.46
N ASN A 55 -10.17 10.79 20.46
CA ASN A 55 -9.05 9.86 20.61
C ASN A 55 -7.84 10.59 21.19
N PHE A 56 -6.85 9.85 21.71
CA PHE A 56 -5.59 10.44 22.15
C PHE A 56 -4.79 10.91 20.94
N LEU A 57 -4.19 12.10 21.03
CA LEU A 57 -3.15 12.49 20.06
C LEU A 57 -1.96 11.53 20.17
N PRO A 58 -1.35 11.09 19.04
CA PRO A 58 -0.21 10.17 19.07
C PRO A 58 0.95 10.65 19.94
N LYS A 59 1.20 11.97 19.95
CA LYS A 59 2.16 12.64 20.83
C LYS A 59 1.43 13.26 22.02
N GLN A 60 1.84 12.88 23.22
CA GLN A 60 1.40 13.51 24.47
C GLN A 60 2.55 14.29 25.08
N CYS A 61 2.26 15.44 25.67
CA CYS A 61 3.27 16.27 26.33
C CYS A 61 2.79 16.73 27.70
N SER A 62 3.64 16.60 28.72
CA SER A 62 3.35 17.14 30.05
C SER A 62 3.58 18.65 30.06
N GLY A 63 2.52 19.42 30.30
CA GLY A 63 2.63 20.88 30.42
C GLY A 63 3.47 21.34 31.64
N SER A 64 3.57 20.50 32.67
CA SER A 64 4.30 20.83 33.91
C SER A 64 5.79 20.52 33.84
N THR A 65 6.18 19.46 33.12
CA THR A 65 7.58 19.01 33.04
C THR A 65 8.21 19.24 31.66
N GLY A 66 7.40 19.47 30.62
CA GLY A 66 7.83 19.63 29.23
C GLY A 66 8.25 18.32 28.54
N TYR A 67 8.17 17.17 29.22
CA TYR A 67 8.46 15.87 28.62
C TYR A 67 7.35 15.46 27.66
N CYS A 68 7.72 14.82 26.54
CA CYS A 68 6.77 14.27 25.57
C CYS A 68 7.01 12.78 25.35
N TRP A 69 5.96 12.02 25.05
CA TRP A 69 6.02 10.58 24.75
C TRP A 69 4.94 10.21 23.72
N CYS A 70 5.07 9.03 23.13
CA CYS A 70 4.09 8.51 22.20
C CYS A 70 3.09 7.61 22.93
N VAL A 71 1.83 7.65 22.49
CA VAL A 71 0.78 6.79 23.04
C VAL A 71 0.05 6.03 21.93
N ASP A 72 -0.60 4.94 22.32
CA ASP A 72 -1.62 4.31 21.50
C ASP A 72 -2.89 5.19 21.46
N ILE A 73 -3.40 5.45 20.25
CA ILE A 73 -4.44 6.46 20.00
C ILE A 73 -5.80 6.10 20.64
N PHE A 74 -6.08 4.82 20.85
CA PHE A 74 -7.35 4.34 21.39
C PHE A 74 -7.28 4.15 22.90
N SER A 75 -6.17 3.61 23.40
CA SER A 75 -6.02 3.27 24.81
C SER A 75 -5.41 4.38 25.66
N GLY A 76 -4.60 5.25 25.07
CA GLY A 76 -3.80 6.27 25.74
C GLY A 76 -2.53 5.72 26.41
N LYS A 77 -2.22 4.43 26.21
CA LYS A 77 -1.06 3.79 26.82
C LYS A 77 0.22 4.28 26.16
N GLU A 78 1.20 4.69 26.96
CA GLU A 78 2.54 5.06 26.50
C GLU A 78 3.22 3.89 25.78
N LYS A 79 3.81 4.19 24.62
CA LYS A 79 4.69 3.28 23.87
C LYS A 79 6.06 3.29 24.54
N GLU A 80 6.62 2.11 24.77
CA GLU A 80 7.90 1.96 25.48
C GLU A 80 9.03 2.71 24.77
N ASN A 81 9.93 3.30 25.56
CA ASN A 81 11.13 4.02 25.09
C ASN A 81 10.86 5.23 24.17
N THR A 82 9.68 5.85 24.23
CA THR A 82 9.34 7.04 23.44
C THR A 82 9.41 8.35 24.20
N ARG A 83 9.63 8.31 25.52
CA ARG A 83 9.68 9.50 26.38
C ARG A 83 10.95 10.30 26.17
N THR A 84 10.77 11.59 25.90
CA THR A 84 11.85 12.53 25.57
C THR A 84 11.83 13.75 26.49
N PRO A 85 13.00 14.35 26.77
CA PRO A 85 13.09 15.57 27.57
C PRO A 85 12.61 16.80 26.78
N PRO A 86 12.31 17.91 27.48
CA PRO A 86 11.87 19.15 26.85
C PRO A 86 12.82 19.62 25.74
N GLY A 87 12.26 20.08 24.62
CA GLY A 87 13.03 20.58 23.48
C GLY A 87 13.52 19.50 22.50
N THR A 88 13.28 18.22 22.79
CA THR A 88 13.58 17.14 21.84
C THR A 88 12.45 16.99 20.82
N LYS A 89 12.77 16.92 19.53
CA LYS A 89 11.78 16.58 18.50
C LYS A 89 11.40 15.10 18.64
N LEU A 90 10.14 14.84 18.98
CA LEU A 90 9.57 13.50 19.07
C LEU A 90 8.58 13.28 17.92
N ASN A 91 8.83 12.27 17.08
CA ASN A 91 7.89 11.81 16.06
C ASN A 91 7.18 10.55 16.59
N CYS A 92 5.85 10.61 16.70
CA CYS A 92 5.03 9.52 17.23
C CYS A 92 4.29 8.72 16.16
N GLY A 93 4.58 8.99 14.88
CA GLY A 93 3.79 8.53 13.74
C GLY A 93 2.38 9.08 13.89
N GLY A 94 2.17 10.33 13.45
CA GLY A 94 0.84 10.93 13.35
C GLY A 94 -0.14 9.99 12.65
N LYS A 95 -1.45 10.26 12.68
CA LYS A 95 -2.35 9.54 11.76
C LYS A 95 -1.80 9.77 10.36
N LYS A 96 -1.26 8.73 9.74
CA LYS A 96 -0.73 8.81 8.38
C LYS A 96 -1.90 9.23 7.49
N ARG A 97 -1.88 10.45 6.99
CA ARG A 97 -2.98 10.99 6.19
C ARG A 97 -2.61 10.92 4.73
N CYS A 98 -3.61 10.56 3.94
CA CYS A 98 -3.55 10.69 2.51
C CYS A 98 -4.19 12.01 2.09
N PRO A 99 -3.68 12.66 1.03
CA PRO A 99 -4.33 13.83 0.45
C PRO A 99 -5.76 13.51 0.03
N ASP A 100 -6.59 14.55 -0.13
CA ASP A 100 -7.97 14.38 -0.58
C ASP A 100 -8.02 13.58 -1.90
N GLY A 101 -8.90 12.59 -1.95
CA GLY A 101 -9.05 11.68 -3.11
C GLY A 101 -8.12 10.47 -3.12
N TRP A 102 -7.16 10.38 -2.18
CA TRP A 102 -6.29 9.21 -2.03
C TRP A 102 -6.77 8.30 -0.90
N THR A 103 -6.69 6.99 -1.11
CA THR A 103 -7.05 5.97 -0.12
C THR A 103 -5.82 5.49 0.64
N ASN A 104 -5.90 5.49 1.97
CA ASN A 104 -4.83 4.99 2.82
C ASN A 104 -4.85 3.45 2.93
N HIS A 105 -3.67 2.84 2.84
CA HIS A 105 -3.42 1.46 3.23
C HIS A 105 -2.00 1.34 3.79
N GLY A 106 -1.89 0.90 5.05
CA GLY A 106 -0.62 0.88 5.76
C GLY A 106 0.01 2.28 5.85
N ASP A 107 1.25 2.41 5.40
CA ASP A 107 1.98 3.68 5.33
C ASP A 107 2.01 4.33 3.95
N LYS A 108 1.15 3.84 3.04
CA LYS A 108 1.03 4.34 1.68
C LYS A 108 -0.36 4.92 1.41
N CYS A 109 -0.41 5.75 0.40
CA CYS A 109 -1.58 6.38 -0.16
C CYS A 109 -1.69 5.97 -1.61
N PHE A 110 -2.88 5.55 -2.02
CA PHE A 110 -3.13 5.03 -3.35
C PHE A 110 -4.28 5.76 -4.01
N ILE A 111 -4.23 5.87 -5.34
CA ILE A 111 -5.34 6.38 -6.13
C ILE A 111 -5.42 5.62 -7.46
N PHE A 112 -6.63 5.24 -7.84
CA PHE A 112 -6.90 4.64 -9.14
C PHE A 112 -7.28 5.72 -10.16
N ILE A 113 -6.64 5.69 -11.32
CA ILE A 113 -6.90 6.59 -12.44
C ILE A 113 -7.51 5.77 -13.57
N ASP A 114 -8.78 6.05 -13.86
CA ASP A 114 -9.58 5.33 -14.86
C ASP A 114 -9.21 5.68 -16.31
N THR A 115 -8.56 6.83 -16.52
CA THR A 115 -8.24 7.36 -17.84
C THR A 115 -6.99 6.67 -18.39
N PRO A 116 -7.10 5.83 -19.43
CA PRO A 116 -5.99 4.98 -19.86
C PRO A 116 -4.79 5.76 -20.39
N LYS A 117 -3.58 5.29 -20.08
CA LYS A 117 -2.31 5.89 -20.52
C LYS A 117 -1.26 4.82 -20.82
N ARG A 118 -0.27 5.17 -21.63
CA ARG A 118 0.96 4.38 -21.76
C ARG A 118 1.65 4.32 -20.41
N TRP A 119 2.39 3.25 -20.15
CA TRP A 119 3.03 3.06 -18.85
C TRP A 119 3.92 4.25 -18.47
N THR A 120 4.72 4.76 -19.41
CA THR A 120 5.60 5.93 -19.17
C THR A 120 4.81 7.21 -18.89
N ASP A 121 3.68 7.40 -19.58
CA ASP A 121 2.83 8.58 -19.39
C ASP A 121 2.06 8.50 -18.06
N ALA A 122 1.72 7.30 -17.62
CA ALA A 122 1.12 7.01 -16.33
C ALA A 122 2.11 7.27 -15.18
N GLU A 123 3.36 6.83 -15.31
CA GLU A 123 4.43 7.13 -14.34
C GLU A 123 4.68 8.65 -14.23
N VAL A 124 4.75 9.35 -15.36
CA VAL A 124 4.87 10.83 -15.37
C VAL A 124 3.67 11.48 -14.70
N TYR A 125 2.46 10.96 -14.92
CA TYR A 125 1.25 11.44 -14.25
C TYR A 125 1.35 11.30 -12.73
N CYS A 126 1.70 10.12 -12.22
CA CYS A 126 1.85 9.90 -10.78
C CYS A 126 2.93 10.82 -10.17
N ARG A 127 4.04 11.01 -10.88
CA ARG A 127 5.14 11.87 -10.44
C ARG A 127 4.76 13.34 -10.29
N PHE A 128 3.76 13.81 -11.03
CA PHE A 128 3.28 15.19 -10.90
C PHE A 128 2.72 15.48 -9.49
N ASP A 129 2.16 14.48 -8.81
CA ASP A 129 1.63 14.56 -7.45
C ASP A 129 2.60 13.99 -6.39
N GLY A 130 3.89 13.90 -6.71
CA GLY A 130 4.93 13.35 -5.82
C GLY A 130 4.76 11.85 -5.55
N ALA A 131 4.14 11.12 -6.46
CA ALA A 131 3.91 9.68 -6.39
C ALA A 131 4.67 8.94 -7.51
N ASN A 132 4.53 7.62 -7.51
CA ASN A 132 4.95 6.75 -8.60
C ASN A 132 3.78 5.85 -8.99
N LEU A 133 3.90 5.10 -10.09
CA LEU A 133 3.05 3.93 -10.27
C LEU A 133 3.24 2.97 -9.10
N ALA A 134 2.15 2.34 -8.65
CA ALA A 134 2.13 1.60 -7.40
C ALA A 134 3.05 0.36 -7.43
N SER A 135 3.88 0.23 -6.42
CA SER A 135 4.60 -0.99 -6.04
C SER A 135 3.76 -1.84 -5.09
N ILE A 136 3.97 -3.15 -5.08
CA ILE A 136 3.27 -4.10 -4.20
C ILE A 136 4.29 -4.93 -3.43
N HIS A 137 4.13 -4.98 -2.10
CA HIS A 137 5.06 -5.67 -1.21
C HIS A 137 4.43 -6.75 -0.32
N SER A 138 3.13 -7.01 -0.48
CA SER A 138 2.43 -8.07 0.24
C SER A 138 1.19 -8.54 -0.50
N ASP A 139 0.69 -9.71 -0.10
CA ASP A 139 -0.60 -10.24 -0.49
C ASP A 139 -1.75 -9.34 -0.05
N GLU A 140 -1.66 -8.75 1.15
CA GLU A 140 -2.61 -7.77 1.66
C GLU A 140 -2.68 -6.53 0.75
N GLU A 141 -1.53 -6.01 0.32
CA GLU A 141 -1.45 -4.86 -0.57
C GLU A 141 -1.98 -5.19 -1.97
N ASN A 142 -1.63 -6.37 -2.50
CA ASN A 142 -2.14 -6.84 -3.79
C ASN A 142 -3.67 -6.91 -3.78
N TYR A 143 -4.24 -7.49 -2.71
CA TYR A 143 -5.67 -7.55 -2.52
C TYR A 143 -6.28 -6.14 -2.36
N PHE A 144 -5.67 -5.27 -1.57
CA PHE A 144 -6.15 -3.90 -1.36
C PHE A 144 -6.24 -3.12 -2.68
N ILE A 145 -5.19 -3.14 -3.52
CA ILE A 145 -5.20 -2.48 -4.81
C ILE A 145 -6.38 -2.96 -5.68
N THR A 146 -6.71 -4.24 -5.62
CA THR A 146 -7.83 -4.77 -6.40
C THR A 146 -9.19 -4.22 -5.95
N SER A 147 -9.32 -3.88 -4.66
CA SER A 147 -10.53 -3.24 -4.13
C SER A 147 -10.69 -1.80 -4.61
N LEU A 148 -9.58 -1.10 -4.91
CA LEU A 148 -9.60 0.28 -5.41
C LEU A 148 -10.05 0.38 -6.86
N THR A 149 -9.68 -0.59 -7.68
CA THR A 149 -9.93 -0.59 -9.13
C THR A 149 -11.33 -1.09 -9.51
N ARG A 150 -12.11 -1.55 -8.53
CA ARG A 150 -13.40 -2.25 -8.75
C ARG A 150 -14.51 -1.37 -9.34
N GLY A 151 -14.39 -0.04 -9.29
CA GLY A 151 -15.34 0.91 -9.90
C GLY A 151 -16.82 0.68 -9.55
N ASP A 152 -17.72 1.42 -10.21
CA ASP A 152 -19.18 1.23 -10.10
C ASP A 152 -19.73 0.24 -11.15
N THR A 153 -18.95 -0.04 -12.20
CA THR A 153 -19.37 -0.81 -13.39
C THR A 153 -19.33 -2.32 -13.21
N HIS A 154 -18.80 -2.82 -12.08
CA HIS A 154 -18.58 -4.26 -11.81
C HIS A 154 -17.60 -4.96 -12.77
N ASP A 155 -17.00 -4.23 -13.71
CA ASP A 155 -15.93 -4.70 -14.57
C ASP A 155 -14.58 -4.33 -13.95
N PHE A 156 -13.62 -5.26 -14.00
CA PHE A 156 -12.29 -5.04 -13.46
C PHE A 156 -11.31 -4.71 -14.61
N PRO A 157 -10.97 -3.44 -14.82
CA PRO A 157 -10.07 -3.07 -15.92
C PRO A 157 -8.65 -3.51 -15.59
N GLN A 158 -7.99 -4.16 -16.54
CA GLN A 158 -6.54 -4.35 -16.47
C GLN A 158 -5.85 -3.01 -16.21
N SER A 159 -4.96 -2.97 -15.23
CA SER A 159 -4.41 -1.71 -14.75
C SER A 159 -2.89 -1.78 -14.61
N TRP A 160 -2.20 -0.72 -15.00
CA TRP A 160 -0.75 -0.59 -14.81
C TRP A 160 -0.38 -0.46 -13.33
N LEU A 161 0.73 -1.10 -13.00
CA LEU A 161 1.49 -0.94 -11.76
C LEU A 161 2.92 -0.50 -12.10
N GLY A 162 3.73 -0.21 -11.08
CA GLY A 162 5.07 0.35 -11.26
C GLY A 162 6.14 -0.63 -11.71
N GLY A 163 5.78 -1.89 -11.97
CA GLY A 163 6.73 -2.92 -12.37
C GLY A 163 7.09 -2.76 -13.84
N PHE A 164 8.37 -2.86 -14.16
CA PHE A 164 8.85 -2.89 -15.54
C PHE A 164 10.04 -3.83 -15.67
N ASP A 165 10.16 -4.42 -16.85
CA ASP A 165 11.30 -5.21 -17.27
C ASP A 165 12.46 -4.26 -17.60
N ALA A 166 13.54 -4.36 -16.82
CA ALA A 166 14.56 -3.33 -16.77
C ALA A 166 15.57 -3.39 -17.93
N ILE A 167 16.47 -4.37 -17.89
CA ILE A 167 17.66 -4.46 -18.76
C ILE A 167 17.71 -5.81 -19.50
N GLN A 168 17.23 -6.88 -18.89
CA GLN A 168 17.19 -8.23 -19.44
C GLN A 168 15.81 -8.84 -19.12
N PRO A 169 15.22 -9.58 -20.08
CA PRO A 169 13.99 -10.33 -19.85
C PRO A 169 14.04 -11.08 -18.53
N GLY A 170 12.95 -11.02 -17.77
CA GLY A 170 12.83 -11.65 -16.45
C GLY A 170 13.34 -10.80 -15.28
N PHE A 171 14.04 -9.68 -15.51
CA PHE A 171 14.55 -8.84 -14.42
C PHE A 171 13.66 -7.62 -14.14
N TRP A 172 12.75 -7.76 -13.17
CA TRP A 172 11.74 -6.77 -12.83
C TRP A 172 12.18 -5.79 -11.74
N LEU A 173 11.84 -4.51 -11.92
CA LEU A 173 12.05 -3.45 -10.95
C LEU A 173 10.79 -2.61 -10.75
N TRP A 174 10.63 -2.05 -9.55
CA TRP A 174 9.61 -1.03 -9.29
C TRP A 174 10.11 0.37 -9.65
N SER A 175 9.27 1.18 -10.31
CA SER A 175 9.59 2.55 -10.73
C SER A 175 9.83 3.53 -9.58
N ASP A 176 9.33 3.21 -8.39
CA ASP A 176 9.55 3.96 -7.14
C ASP A 176 10.90 3.63 -6.47
N GLY A 177 11.63 2.64 -6.99
CA GLY A 177 12.92 2.18 -6.47
C GLY A 177 12.82 1.27 -5.24
N SER A 178 11.62 0.82 -4.87
CA SER A 178 11.41 -0.16 -3.81
C SER A 178 11.89 -1.56 -4.21
N GLU A 179 12.06 -2.43 -3.22
CA GLU A 179 12.54 -3.80 -3.44
C GLU A 179 11.48 -4.65 -4.15
N PHE A 180 11.92 -5.40 -5.18
CA PHE A 180 11.08 -6.35 -5.91
C PHE A 180 11.18 -7.74 -5.24
N SER A 181 10.56 -7.90 -4.08
CA SER A 181 10.65 -9.13 -3.26
C SER A 181 9.33 -9.89 -3.08
N TYR A 182 8.19 -9.22 -3.29
CA TYR A 182 6.89 -9.86 -3.36
C TYR A 182 6.53 -10.08 -4.83
N GLU A 183 6.03 -11.27 -5.15
CA GLU A 183 5.64 -11.64 -6.50
C GLU A 183 4.30 -12.36 -6.49
N ASN A 184 3.45 -12.01 -7.46
CA ASN A 184 2.15 -12.66 -7.62
C ASN A 184 1.80 -12.88 -9.09
N TRP A 185 2.77 -13.35 -9.87
CA TRP A 185 2.57 -13.67 -11.28
C TRP A 185 1.51 -14.76 -11.51
N HIS A 186 0.85 -14.68 -12.67
CA HIS A 186 0.03 -15.76 -13.19
C HIS A 186 0.92 -16.92 -13.62
N GLU A 187 0.43 -18.16 -13.51
CA GLU A 187 1.23 -19.36 -13.82
C GLU A 187 1.93 -19.23 -15.19
N ASN A 188 3.23 -19.54 -15.17
CA ASN A 188 4.22 -19.45 -16.26
C ASN A 188 4.67 -18.05 -16.70
N GLU A 189 4.37 -16.97 -15.97
CA GLU A 189 4.98 -15.66 -16.21
C GLU A 189 5.87 -15.25 -15.00
N PRO A 190 6.96 -14.49 -15.19
CA PRO A 190 7.65 -14.24 -16.46
C PRO A 190 8.48 -15.48 -16.84
N TYR A 191 8.32 -16.01 -18.05
CA TYR A 191 9.13 -17.16 -18.51
C TYR A 191 10.64 -16.87 -18.42
N ASP A 192 11.39 -17.87 -17.94
CA ASP A 192 12.85 -17.96 -18.02
C ASP A 192 13.24 -18.35 -19.46
N ASP A 193 13.83 -17.44 -20.24
CA ASP A 193 14.33 -17.69 -21.60
C ASP A 193 15.65 -18.54 -21.64
N ASP A 194 15.89 -19.41 -20.66
CA ASP A 194 17.15 -20.19 -20.55
C ASP A 194 17.09 -21.61 -21.17
N ASP A 195 15.99 -22.01 -21.82
CA ASP A 195 15.86 -23.31 -22.52
C ASP A 195 15.78 -23.13 -24.05
N ASP A 196 16.86 -22.62 -24.66
CA ASP A 196 17.22 -22.97 -26.05
C ASP A 196 18.23 -24.13 -25.96
N ASP A 197 17.77 -25.36 -26.20
CA ASP A 197 18.49 -26.47 -26.87
C ASP A 197 17.92 -27.86 -26.46
N GLU A 198 16.67 -28.16 -26.79
CA GLU A 198 16.27 -29.53 -27.14
C GLU A 198 15.11 -29.50 -28.16
N GLU A 199 15.34 -28.93 -29.35
CA GLU A 199 14.76 -29.54 -30.56
C GLU A 199 15.42 -30.92 -30.71
N LYS A 200 14.83 -31.93 -30.07
CA LYS A 200 15.08 -33.32 -30.48
C LYS A 200 14.43 -33.49 -31.84
N ASP A 201 15.24 -33.32 -32.87
CA ASP A 201 15.01 -33.86 -34.21
C ASP A 201 14.33 -35.23 -34.10
N GLU A 202 13.07 -35.29 -34.52
CA GLU A 202 12.46 -36.55 -34.92
C GLU A 202 13.21 -37.03 -36.16
N GLY A 203 14.25 -37.84 -35.92
CA GLY A 203 14.93 -38.59 -36.96
C GLY A 203 13.95 -39.55 -37.62
N ASP A 204 13.39 -39.13 -38.76
CA ASP A 204 12.86 -40.01 -39.78
C ASP A 204 13.97 -41.00 -40.20
N GLU A 205 13.95 -42.21 -39.67
CA GLU A 205 14.64 -43.35 -40.30
C GLU A 205 13.97 -43.60 -41.66
N LYS A 206 14.59 -43.11 -42.74
CA LYS A 206 14.37 -43.61 -44.10
C LYS A 206 15.59 -44.42 -44.48
N ASP A 207 15.41 -45.73 -44.43
CA ASP A 207 16.35 -46.71 -44.94
C ASP A 207 16.70 -46.40 -46.40
N ASP A 208 18.00 -46.40 -46.65
CA ASP A 208 18.63 -46.40 -47.97
C ASP A 208 18.14 -47.60 -48.79
N ASP A 209 17.77 -47.36 -50.05
CA ASP A 209 17.91 -48.34 -51.13
C ASP A 209 18.12 -47.58 -52.46
N ASP A 210 19.38 -47.64 -52.90
CA ASP A 210 19.87 -47.85 -54.27
C ASP A 210 19.72 -46.80 -55.40
N GLU A 211 20.92 -46.41 -55.88
CA GLU A 211 21.40 -46.37 -57.28
C GLU A 211 20.76 -45.37 -58.27
N ASP A 212 21.48 -44.30 -58.62
CA ASP A 212 22.31 -44.26 -59.86
C ASP A 212 22.83 -42.84 -60.20
N GLU A 213 23.92 -42.87 -60.95
CA GLU A 213 24.91 -41.85 -61.34
C GLU A 213 24.35 -40.61 -62.08
N ASP A 214 24.97 -39.43 -61.87
CA ASP A 214 25.77 -38.74 -62.91
C ASP A 214 26.07 -37.26 -62.59
N ASP A 215 27.27 -36.86 -62.99
CA ASP A 215 27.96 -35.57 -62.85
C ASP A 215 27.14 -34.30 -63.19
N HIS A 216 27.38 -33.20 -62.44
CA HIS A 216 27.92 -31.96 -63.03
C HIS A 216 28.33 -30.90 -61.99
N ASP A 217 29.62 -30.56 -62.09
CA ASP A 217 30.30 -29.36 -61.61
C ASP A 217 29.58 -28.07 -62.06
N ASN A 218 29.24 -27.18 -61.13
CA ASN A 218 29.28 -25.74 -61.40
C ASN A 218 29.33 -24.92 -60.10
N SER A 219 30.46 -24.23 -59.94
CA SER A 219 30.56 -22.95 -59.25
C SER A 219 29.46 -21.98 -59.69
N ASP A 220 28.81 -21.28 -58.76
CA ASP A 220 28.63 -19.82 -58.84
C ASP A 220 27.83 -19.28 -57.64
N GLU A 221 28.25 -18.09 -57.23
CA GLU A 221 27.77 -17.29 -56.11
C GLU A 221 26.26 -17.07 -56.11
N LYS A 222 25.65 -17.14 -54.93
CA LYS A 222 24.50 -16.29 -54.62
C LYS A 222 24.49 -15.88 -53.15
N HIS A 223 24.95 -14.65 -52.93
CA HIS A 223 24.57 -13.83 -51.79
C HIS A 223 23.05 -13.82 -51.64
N HIS A 224 22.56 -14.42 -50.56
CA HIS A 224 21.29 -14.04 -49.95
C HIS A 224 21.63 -13.39 -48.61
N ASP A 225 21.55 -12.06 -48.61
CA ASP A 225 21.64 -11.20 -47.43
C ASP A 225 20.42 -11.45 -46.53
N ASP A 226 20.47 -12.47 -45.68
CA ASP A 226 19.45 -12.73 -44.64
C ASP A 226 19.84 -12.12 -43.28
N ASP A 227 20.50 -10.95 -43.29
CA ASP A 227 21.03 -10.27 -42.10
C ASP A 227 20.24 -8.99 -41.75
N LYS A 228 18.91 -9.06 -41.81
CA LYS A 228 18.02 -7.96 -41.40
C LYS A 228 16.73 -8.42 -40.72
N ASP A 229 16.81 -9.05 -39.56
CA ASP A 229 15.75 -8.85 -38.55
C ASP A 229 16.16 -8.98 -37.07
N ASP A 230 17.46 -9.04 -36.74
CA ASP A 230 17.87 -9.16 -35.32
C ASP A 230 17.90 -7.84 -34.54
N ARG A 231 17.74 -6.70 -35.23
CA ARG A 231 17.73 -5.38 -34.58
C ARG A 231 16.38 -4.99 -33.95
N ASN A 232 15.34 -5.81 -34.09
CA ASN A 232 13.99 -5.47 -33.66
C ASN A 232 13.48 -6.28 -32.44
N LYS A 233 14.25 -7.27 -31.95
CA LYS A 233 13.88 -8.07 -30.77
C LYS A 233 14.31 -7.44 -29.45
N LYS A 234 15.30 -6.54 -29.47
CA LYS A 234 15.98 -5.99 -28.27
C LYS A 234 15.28 -4.82 -27.57
N ASP A 235 14.22 -4.26 -28.15
CA ASP A 235 13.56 -3.04 -27.64
C ASP A 235 12.12 -3.23 -27.15
N LYS A 236 11.62 -4.47 -27.07
CA LYS A 236 10.27 -4.74 -26.54
C LYS A 236 10.28 -4.70 -25.01
N LYS A 237 10.13 -3.50 -24.45
CA LYS A 237 9.96 -3.32 -23.00
C LYS A 237 8.59 -3.82 -22.54
N ASN A 238 8.63 -4.65 -21.52
CA ASN A 238 7.44 -5.17 -20.85
C ASN A 238 7.18 -4.41 -19.55
N CYS A 239 5.91 -4.19 -19.26
CA CYS A 239 5.44 -3.46 -18.10
C CYS A 239 4.37 -4.26 -17.37
N LEU A 240 4.32 -4.12 -16.04
CA LEU A 240 3.51 -4.94 -15.15
C LEU A 240 2.09 -4.38 -15.08
N ARG A 241 1.12 -5.25 -15.36
CA ARG A 241 -0.30 -4.99 -15.14
C ARG A 241 -0.91 -6.06 -14.24
N ILE A 242 -1.96 -5.67 -13.53
CA ILE A 242 -2.81 -6.62 -12.80
C ILE A 242 -4.02 -6.99 -13.66
N ASN A 243 -4.35 -8.28 -13.72
CA ASN A 243 -5.53 -8.80 -14.41
C ASN A 243 -6.39 -9.63 -13.44
N TYR A 244 -7.69 -9.38 -13.48
CA TYR A 244 -8.63 -9.73 -12.43
C TYR A 244 -9.43 -11.01 -12.73
N GLU A 245 -9.54 -11.38 -14.00
CA GLU A 245 -10.25 -12.60 -14.42
C GLU A 245 -9.50 -13.87 -13.99
N HIS A 246 -8.24 -13.76 -13.59
CA HIS A 246 -7.35 -14.87 -13.24
C HIS A 246 -6.83 -14.83 -11.80
N GLY A 247 -7.66 -14.46 -10.82
CA GLY A 247 -7.30 -14.63 -9.40
C GLY A 247 -6.29 -13.61 -8.86
N LEU A 248 -6.40 -12.35 -9.30
CA LEU A 248 -5.60 -11.21 -8.81
C LEU A 248 -4.10 -11.31 -9.13
N LYS A 249 -3.78 -11.99 -10.23
CA LYS A 249 -2.41 -12.28 -10.67
C LYS A 249 -1.82 -11.17 -11.54
N TRP A 250 -0.50 -11.10 -11.56
CA TRP A 250 0.28 -10.18 -12.38
C TRP A 250 0.54 -10.78 -13.76
N PHE A 251 0.52 -9.91 -14.75
CA PHE A 251 0.86 -10.19 -16.13
C PHE A 251 1.75 -9.07 -16.62
N TYR A 252 2.51 -9.32 -17.69
CA TYR A 252 3.12 -8.23 -18.43
C TYR A 252 2.33 -7.90 -19.69
N ALA A 253 2.61 -6.72 -20.22
CA ALA A 253 2.21 -6.28 -21.54
C ALA A 253 3.23 -5.28 -22.09
N PRO A 254 3.26 -5.06 -23.41
CA PRO A 254 4.08 -4.01 -24.00
C PRO A 254 3.80 -2.66 -23.33
N CYS A 255 4.85 -1.95 -22.88
CA CYS A 255 4.70 -0.66 -22.20
C CYS A 255 4.01 0.44 -23.04
N VAL A 256 3.85 0.20 -24.34
CA VAL A 256 3.17 1.08 -25.31
C VAL A 256 1.65 0.98 -25.28
N ASP A 257 1.11 -0.05 -24.63
CA ASP A 257 -0.34 -0.23 -24.44
C ASP A 257 -0.89 0.84 -23.50
N THR A 258 -2.17 1.19 -23.68
CA THR A 258 -2.84 2.18 -22.84
C THR A 258 -3.82 1.51 -21.88
N LEU A 259 -3.54 1.59 -20.58
CA LEU A 259 -4.39 1.04 -19.53
C LEU A 259 -4.67 2.09 -18.45
N PRO A 260 -5.80 1.98 -17.73
CA PRO A 260 -5.95 2.58 -16.41
C PRO A 260 -4.78 2.21 -15.49
N PHE A 261 -4.58 2.93 -14.40
CA PHE A 261 -3.37 2.76 -13.59
C PHE A 261 -3.55 3.17 -12.15
N VAL A 262 -2.67 2.68 -11.28
CA VAL A 262 -2.69 2.99 -9.85
C VAL A 262 -1.42 3.76 -9.48
N CYS A 263 -1.58 4.93 -8.89
CA CYS A 263 -0.47 5.67 -8.30
C CYS A 263 -0.36 5.36 -6.80
N ALA A 264 0.86 5.36 -6.27
CA ALA A 264 1.12 5.24 -4.84
C ALA A 264 2.20 6.24 -4.38
N LYS A 265 2.05 6.73 -3.14
CA LYS A 265 3.08 7.49 -2.42
C LYS A 265 3.06 7.19 -0.94
N LYS A 266 4.14 7.55 -0.25
CA LYS A 266 4.19 7.48 1.21
C LYS A 266 3.15 8.42 1.81
N ALA A 267 2.47 7.95 2.85
CA ALA A 267 1.54 8.78 3.61
C ALA A 267 2.30 9.78 4.50
N ASP A 268 1.76 10.98 4.60
CA ASP A 268 2.36 12.06 5.38
C ASP A 268 2.06 11.88 6.86
N ASP A 269 3.03 12.24 7.71
CA ASP A 269 2.79 12.36 9.15
C ASP A 269 1.91 13.60 9.39
N ASP A 270 0.82 13.47 10.17
CA ASP A 270 0.00 14.60 10.64
C ASP A 270 0.88 15.51 11.52
N ASP A 271 1.34 16.65 10.98
CA ASP A 271 2.20 17.65 11.66
C ASP A 271 1.48 18.39 12.81
#